data_AF-A0A497LXU9-F1
#
_entry.id   AF-A0A497LXU9-F1
#
_cell.length_a   1.000
_cell.length_b   1.000
_cell.length_c   1.000
_cell.angle_alpha   90.00
_cell.angle_beta   90.00
_cell.angle_gamma   90.00
#
_symmetry.space_group_name_H-M   'P 1'
#
loop_
_entity.id
_entity.type
_entity.pdbx_description
1 polymer ?
#
loop_
_entity_poly.entity_id
_entity_poly.type
_entity_poly.pdbx_seq_one_letter_code
_entity_poly.pdbx_strand_id
1 'polypeptide(L)'
;MLHVIKKLGDYVVEKENMSEEEPLIQKSKLMDSKIILSAVFELKDGDLTYYGVNIEPDPFYKADKILYRTFTHGRYDVTPTTRVLSIEQLKKRTLLWFKKIAKKYNHSLIKSLHREIEDKSDKIFEDLLKRYNELSKEDKRGVIFTIKIKEGERDKYLGDFEIFREIFKKESLEKFFIKNKVASKGKG
;
A
#
# COMPACT_ATOMS: atom_id res chain seq x y z
N MET A 1 2.66 -21.74 -23.81
CA MET A 1 3.67 -20.87 -23.17
C MET A 1 3.17 -20.17 -21.91
N LEU A 2 2.07 -19.40 -21.94
CA LEU A 2 1.50 -18.75 -20.73
C LEU A 2 1.18 -19.73 -19.58
N HIS A 3 0.66 -20.92 -19.90
CA HIS A 3 0.39 -21.96 -18.90
C HIS A 3 1.67 -22.51 -18.24
N VAL A 4 2.80 -22.48 -18.95
CA VAL A 4 4.10 -22.94 -18.44
C VAL A 4 4.71 -21.88 -17.53
N ILE A 5 4.58 -20.59 -17.87
CA ILE A 5 5.03 -19.47 -17.03
C ILE A 5 4.18 -19.37 -15.76
N LYS A 6 2.86 -19.54 -15.88
CA LYS A 6 1.95 -19.61 -14.72
C LYS A 6 2.34 -20.78 -13.80
N LYS A 7 2.52 -21.98 -14.36
CA LYS A 7 2.99 -23.16 -13.61
C LYS A 7 4.36 -22.96 -12.95
N LEU A 8 5.28 -22.24 -13.60
CA LEU A 8 6.59 -21.94 -13.02
C LEU A 8 6.47 -20.93 -11.86
N GLY A 9 5.59 -19.94 -11.98
CA GLY A 9 5.26 -19.00 -10.91
C GLY A 9 4.59 -19.69 -9.72
N ASP A 10 3.57 -20.49 -9.99
CA ASP A 10 2.86 -21.29 -8.99
C ASP A 10 3.84 -22.25 -8.27
N TYR A 11 4.75 -22.90 -9.02
CA TYR A 11 5.77 -23.79 -8.47
C TYR A 11 6.80 -23.08 -7.57
N VAL A 12 7.23 -21.87 -7.91
CA VAL A 12 8.17 -21.09 -7.06
C VAL A 12 7.48 -20.65 -5.76
N VAL A 13 6.21 -20.23 -5.83
CA VAL A 13 5.42 -19.86 -4.66
C VAL A 13 5.23 -21.05 -3.71
N GLU A 14 4.88 -22.23 -4.26
CA GLU A 14 4.70 -23.46 -3.47
C GLU A 14 6.01 -23.98 -2.87
N LYS A 15 7.13 -23.90 -3.58
CA LYS A 15 8.41 -24.49 -3.15
C LYS A 15 9.15 -23.62 -2.12
N GLU A 16 8.98 -22.30 -2.18
CA GLU A 16 9.65 -21.34 -1.29
C GLU A 16 8.77 -20.91 -0.11
N ASN A 17 7.56 -21.49 0.04
CA ASN A 17 6.56 -21.14 1.06
C ASN A 17 6.26 -19.63 1.09
N MET A 18 6.32 -18.99 -0.08
CA MET A 18 6.15 -17.55 -0.25
C MET A 18 4.66 -17.21 -0.28
N SER A 19 4.31 -16.02 0.22
CA SER A 19 2.96 -15.49 0.01
C SER A 19 2.73 -15.15 -1.46
N GLU A 20 1.51 -15.30 -1.97
CA GLU A 20 1.16 -14.96 -3.37
C GLU A 20 1.48 -13.50 -3.73
N GLU A 21 1.52 -12.62 -2.73
CA GLU A 21 1.83 -11.20 -2.86
C GLU A 21 3.32 -10.94 -3.07
N GLU A 22 4.20 -11.79 -2.53
CA GLU A 22 5.63 -11.54 -2.45
C GLU A 22 6.31 -11.28 -3.79
N PRO A 23 6.03 -12.05 -4.87
CA PRO A 23 6.58 -11.76 -6.21
C PRO A 23 6.11 -10.41 -6.80
N LEU A 24 5.00 -9.86 -6.31
CA LEU A 24 4.44 -8.60 -6.78
C LEU A 24 5.05 -7.38 -6.05
N ILE A 25 5.62 -7.58 -4.86
CA ILE A 25 6.19 -6.49 -4.05
C ILE A 25 7.49 -5.99 -4.67
N GLN A 26 7.65 -4.67 -4.79
CA GLN A 26 8.86 -4.05 -5.30
C GLN A 26 9.91 -3.87 -4.20
N LYS A 27 10.28 -4.97 -3.52
CA LYS A 27 11.15 -4.96 -2.32
C LYS A 27 12.51 -4.33 -2.59
N SER A 28 13.10 -4.55 -3.76
CA SER A 28 14.39 -3.95 -4.14
C SER A 28 14.38 -2.42 -4.13
N LYS A 29 13.24 -1.79 -4.37
CA LYS A 29 13.10 -0.32 -4.29
C LYS A 29 13.05 0.21 -2.86
N LEU A 30 13.03 -0.65 -1.85
CA LEU A 30 13.05 -0.27 -0.44
C LEU A 30 14.46 -0.31 0.16
N MET A 31 15.48 -0.77 -0.59
CA MET A 31 16.85 -0.92 -0.05
C MET A 31 17.44 0.39 0.49
N ASP A 32 17.15 1.51 -0.17
CA ASP A 32 17.65 2.84 0.25
C ASP A 32 16.71 3.56 1.21
N SER A 33 15.59 2.93 1.58
CA SER A 33 14.57 3.52 2.43
C SER A 33 14.85 3.15 3.90
N LYS A 34 15.09 4.16 4.74
CA LYS A 34 15.37 3.94 6.17
C LYS A 34 14.15 4.05 7.06
N ILE A 35 13.18 4.87 6.66
CA ILE A 35 12.05 5.26 7.52
C ILE A 35 10.71 4.89 6.88
N ILE A 36 9.82 4.36 7.72
CA ILE A 36 8.38 4.31 7.51
C ILE A 36 7.73 5.45 8.28
N LEU A 37 6.93 6.26 7.61
CA LEU A 37 6.04 7.27 8.19
C LEU A 37 4.59 6.78 8.06
N SER A 38 3.90 6.52 9.15
CA SER A 38 2.55 5.94 9.10
C SER A 38 1.50 6.90 9.64
N ALA A 39 0.38 7.05 8.93
CA ALA A 39 -0.85 7.52 9.55
C ALA A 39 -1.51 6.34 10.28
N VAL A 40 -1.78 6.49 11.56
CA VAL A 40 -2.37 5.46 12.43
C VAL A 40 -3.83 5.78 12.65
N PHE A 41 -4.68 4.78 12.45
CA PHE A 41 -6.11 4.84 12.74
C PHE A 41 -6.45 3.81 13.81
N GLU A 42 -7.33 4.14 14.73
CA GLU A 42 -7.79 3.23 15.77
C GLU A 42 -9.17 2.70 15.40
N LEU A 43 -9.34 1.38 15.43
CA LEU A 43 -10.62 0.71 15.22
C LEU A 43 -11.36 0.61 16.56
N LYS A 44 -12.46 1.36 16.70
CA LYS A 44 -13.34 1.34 17.88
C LYS A 44 -14.79 1.18 17.43
N ASP A 45 -15.48 0.19 17.98
CA ASP A 45 -16.91 -0.07 17.72
C ASP A 45 -17.28 -0.18 16.23
N GLY A 46 -16.34 -0.65 15.40
CA GLY A 46 -16.54 -0.83 13.95
C GLY A 46 -16.23 0.41 13.10
N ASP A 47 -15.90 1.54 13.73
CA ASP A 47 -15.47 2.77 13.05
C ASP A 47 -13.97 3.03 13.25
N LEU A 48 -13.34 3.62 12.23
CA LEU A 48 -11.97 4.07 12.29
C LEU A 48 -11.88 5.56 12.60
N THR A 49 -11.05 5.89 13.57
CA THR A 49 -10.73 7.27 13.93
C THR A 49 -9.24 7.53 13.79
N TYR A 50 -8.87 8.72 13.34
CA TYR A 50 -7.46 9.09 13.23
C TYR A 50 -6.82 9.19 14.63
N TYR A 51 -5.77 8.39 14.85
CA TYR A 51 -5.07 8.29 16.13
C TYR A 51 -3.82 9.19 16.16
N GLY A 52 -3.04 9.21 15.07
CA GLY A 52 -1.82 10.00 15.01
C GLY A 52 -0.82 9.53 13.96
N VAL A 53 0.45 9.88 14.16
CA VAL A 53 1.55 9.51 13.25
C VAL A 53 2.59 8.68 13.96
N ASN A 54 3.00 7.59 13.34
CA ASN A 54 4.08 6.72 13.81
C ASN A 54 5.28 6.81 12.85
N ILE A 55 6.51 6.79 13.39
CA ILE A 55 7.77 6.72 12.64
C ILE A 55 8.51 5.46 13.09
N GLU A 56 8.89 4.62 12.13
CA GLU A 56 9.60 3.37 12.40
C GLU A 56 10.73 3.17 11.40
N PRO A 57 11.80 2.47 11.79
CA PRO A 57 12.88 2.15 10.86
C PRO A 57 12.53 0.96 9.95
N ASP A 58 13.39 0.75 8.97
CA ASP A 58 13.55 -0.47 8.18
C ASP A 58 12.29 -0.95 7.41
N PRO A 59 11.81 -0.18 6.43
CA PRO A 59 10.77 -0.62 5.50
C PRO A 59 11.13 -1.89 4.73
N PHE A 60 12.41 -2.13 4.46
CA PHE A 60 12.86 -3.31 3.70
C PHE A 60 12.44 -4.64 4.35
N TYR A 61 12.52 -4.74 5.68
CA TYR A 61 12.13 -5.94 6.42
C TYR A 61 10.63 -6.06 6.66
N LYS A 62 9.84 -5.05 6.28
CA LYS A 62 8.38 -5.01 6.43
C LYS A 62 7.66 -4.97 5.08
N ALA A 63 8.35 -5.30 4.00
CA ALA A 63 7.89 -5.11 2.62
C ALA A 63 6.56 -5.85 2.33
N ASP A 64 6.44 -7.08 2.83
CA ASP A 64 5.24 -7.94 2.86
C ASP A 64 4.08 -7.27 3.61
N LYS A 65 4.37 -6.70 4.78
CA LYS A 65 3.36 -6.03 5.62
C LYS A 65 2.87 -4.72 5.03
N ILE A 66 3.74 -3.93 4.41
CA ILE A 66 3.37 -2.61 3.88
C ILE A 66 2.84 -2.67 2.43
N LEU A 67 2.99 -3.80 1.71
CA LEU A 67 2.49 -3.98 0.35
C LEU A 67 2.96 -2.90 -0.64
N TYR A 68 4.27 -2.63 -0.70
CA TYR A 68 4.81 -1.56 -1.55
C TYR A 68 4.94 -1.96 -3.03
N ARG A 69 4.23 -1.24 -3.90
CA ARG A 69 4.36 -1.35 -5.36
C ARG A 69 3.86 -0.10 -6.07
N THR A 70 4.68 0.45 -6.97
CA THR A 70 4.31 1.64 -7.74
C THR A 70 3.51 1.31 -9.00
N PHE A 71 2.56 2.18 -9.38
CA PHE A 71 2.00 2.15 -10.73
C PHE A 71 2.89 2.86 -11.75
N THR A 72 2.77 2.47 -13.03
CA THR A 72 3.49 3.11 -14.14
C THR A 72 3.03 4.55 -14.42
N HIS A 73 1.75 4.87 -14.21
CA HIS A 73 1.20 6.20 -14.48
C HIS A 73 1.57 7.25 -13.43
N GLY A 74 2.17 6.86 -12.30
CA GLY A 74 2.67 7.79 -11.28
C GLY A 74 1.62 8.63 -10.52
N ARG A 75 0.32 8.58 -10.84
CA ARG A 75 -0.71 9.36 -10.11
C ARG A 75 -0.97 8.93 -8.65
N TYR A 76 -0.83 7.64 -8.37
CA TYR A 76 -0.93 7.00 -7.06
C TYR A 76 -0.31 5.60 -7.21
N ASP A 77 -0.15 4.84 -6.12
CA ASP A 77 0.46 3.50 -6.12
C ASP A 77 -0.58 2.40 -5.90
N VAL A 78 -0.17 1.13 -5.90
CA VAL A 78 -1.12 0.00 -5.85
C VAL A 78 -1.92 0.00 -4.54
N THR A 79 -1.27 0.35 -3.43
CA THR A 79 -1.87 0.60 -2.12
C THR A 79 -1.59 2.05 -1.71
N PRO A 80 -2.12 2.54 -0.57
CA PRO A 80 -1.71 3.81 0.02
C PRO A 80 -0.24 3.84 0.49
N THR A 81 0.53 2.76 0.30
CA THR A 81 1.96 2.74 0.60
C THR A 81 2.76 3.34 -0.54
N THR A 82 3.45 4.45 -0.29
CA THR A 82 4.13 5.24 -1.34
C THR A 82 5.42 5.88 -0.82
N ARG A 83 6.36 6.21 -1.71
CA ARG A 83 7.52 7.01 -1.35
C ARG A 83 7.10 8.46 -1.19
N VAL A 84 7.52 9.11 -0.10
CA VAL A 84 7.21 10.51 0.18
C VAL A 84 8.13 11.41 -0.67
N LEU A 85 7.52 12.15 -1.59
CA LEU A 85 8.20 13.20 -2.37
C LEU A 85 7.98 14.58 -1.73
N SER A 86 6.74 14.86 -1.37
CA SER A 86 6.32 15.95 -0.49
C SER A 86 5.01 15.55 0.19
N ILE A 87 4.68 16.19 1.31
CA ILE A 87 3.44 15.92 2.03
C ILE A 87 2.21 16.35 1.23
N GLU A 88 2.32 17.43 0.45
CA GLU A 88 1.25 17.86 -0.45
C GLU A 88 0.96 16.82 -1.54
N GLN A 89 2.00 16.26 -2.17
CA GLN A 89 1.83 15.19 -3.16
C GLN A 89 1.30 13.92 -2.51
N LEU A 90 1.76 13.60 -1.30
CA LEU A 90 1.26 12.47 -0.53
C LEU A 90 -0.24 12.59 -0.26
N LYS A 91 -0.72 13.78 0.16
CA LYS A 91 -2.14 14.08 0.34
C LYS A 91 -2.94 13.81 -0.91
N LYS A 92 -2.53 14.40 -2.05
CA LYS A 92 -3.21 14.23 -3.34
C LYS A 92 -3.28 12.76 -3.77
N ARG A 93 -2.17 12.02 -3.65
CA ARG A 93 -2.09 10.59 -4.02
C ARG A 93 -2.98 9.72 -3.15
N THR A 94 -2.95 9.94 -1.83
CA THR A 94 -3.71 9.15 -0.85
C THR A 94 -5.21 9.35 -1.05
N LEU A 95 -5.68 10.60 -1.13
CA LEU A 95 -7.09 10.92 -1.38
C LEU A 95 -7.55 10.34 -2.73
N LEU A 96 -6.73 10.47 -3.77
CA LEU A 96 -7.06 9.91 -5.08
C LEU A 96 -7.16 8.38 -5.05
N TRP A 97 -6.28 7.70 -4.31
CA TRP A 97 -6.33 6.25 -4.13
C TRP A 97 -7.66 5.82 -3.51
N PHE A 98 -8.03 6.39 -2.36
CA PHE A 98 -9.28 6.03 -1.69
C PHE A 98 -10.51 6.37 -2.53
N LYS A 99 -10.53 7.54 -3.18
CA LYS A 99 -11.62 7.92 -4.10
C LYS A 99 -11.82 6.92 -5.25
N LYS A 100 -10.76 6.28 -5.74
CA LYS A 100 -10.83 5.29 -6.82
C LYS A 100 -11.17 3.90 -6.29
N ILE A 101 -10.50 3.48 -5.22
CA ILE A 101 -10.62 2.13 -4.67
C ILE A 101 -11.93 1.95 -3.91
N ALA A 102 -12.41 2.92 -3.14
CA ALA A 102 -13.71 2.84 -2.45
C ALA A 102 -14.89 2.72 -3.43
N LYS A 103 -14.75 3.21 -4.66
CA LYS A 103 -15.74 3.02 -5.73
C LYS A 103 -15.70 1.62 -6.34
N LYS A 104 -14.52 1.01 -6.41
CA LYS A 104 -14.30 -0.30 -7.04
C LYS A 104 -14.54 -1.45 -6.06
N TYR A 105 -14.23 -1.25 -4.78
CA TYR A 105 -14.33 -2.25 -3.74
C TYR A 105 -15.34 -1.81 -2.68
N ASN A 106 -16.47 -2.52 -2.63
CA ASN A 106 -17.52 -2.27 -1.65
C ASN A 106 -17.18 -2.93 -0.30
N HIS A 107 -16.20 -2.39 0.42
CA HIS A 107 -15.74 -2.94 1.70
C HIS A 107 -15.82 -1.90 2.83
N SER A 108 -16.34 -2.30 3.99
CA SER A 108 -16.57 -1.41 5.15
C SER A 108 -15.29 -0.72 5.60
N LEU A 109 -14.20 -1.47 5.81
CA LEU A 109 -12.90 -0.93 6.22
C LEU A 109 -12.38 0.17 5.27
N ILE A 110 -12.46 -0.05 3.96
CA ILE A 110 -12.02 0.91 2.94
C ILE A 110 -12.87 2.18 2.99
N LYS A 111 -14.19 2.03 3.14
CA LYS A 111 -15.12 3.16 3.26
C LYS A 111 -14.88 3.95 4.54
N SER A 112 -14.65 3.28 5.67
CA SER A 112 -14.38 3.93 6.95
C SER A 112 -13.07 4.71 6.91
N LEU A 113 -11.99 4.13 6.36
CA LEU A 113 -10.73 4.84 6.13
C LEU A 113 -10.93 6.04 5.21
N HIS A 114 -11.64 5.85 4.10
CA HIS A 114 -11.87 6.93 3.14
C HIS A 114 -12.59 8.11 3.80
N ARG A 115 -13.66 7.84 4.53
CA ARG A 115 -14.44 8.86 5.25
C ARG A 115 -13.55 9.61 6.24
N GLU A 116 -12.84 8.89 7.12
CA GLU A 116 -11.99 9.53 8.13
C GLU A 116 -10.84 10.34 7.51
N ILE A 117 -10.23 9.85 6.43
CA ILE A 117 -9.16 10.56 5.71
C ILE A 117 -9.67 11.80 4.98
N GLU A 118 -10.90 11.79 4.46
CA GLU A 118 -11.53 12.98 3.89
C GLU A 118 -11.90 13.98 4.99
N ASP A 119 -12.56 13.53 6.06
CA ASP A 119 -13.07 14.36 7.16
C ASP A 119 -11.94 15.01 7.99
N LYS A 120 -10.84 14.30 8.20
CA LYS A 120 -9.67 14.76 8.97
C LYS A 120 -8.45 15.09 8.11
N SER A 121 -8.66 15.30 6.80
CA SER A 121 -7.56 15.44 5.84
C SER A 121 -6.50 16.46 6.27
N ASP A 122 -6.93 17.67 6.62
CA ASP A 122 -5.99 18.75 6.98
C ASP A 122 -5.18 18.38 8.22
N LYS A 123 -5.83 17.89 9.29
CA LYS A 123 -5.15 17.44 10.51
C LYS A 123 -4.14 16.32 10.23
N ILE A 124 -4.54 15.27 9.51
CA ILE A 124 -3.67 14.12 9.21
C ILE A 124 -2.40 14.59 8.48
N PHE A 125 -2.55 15.41 7.45
CA PHE A 125 -1.42 15.84 6.63
C PHE A 125 -0.58 16.95 7.29
N GLU A 126 -1.15 17.77 8.17
CA GLU A 126 -0.39 18.67 9.05
C GLU A 126 0.48 17.90 10.04
N ASP A 127 -0.08 16.88 10.69
CA ASP A 127 0.67 16.07 11.66
C ASP A 127 1.77 15.25 10.95
N LEU A 128 1.48 14.70 9.76
CA LEU A 128 2.51 14.08 8.91
C LEU A 128 3.60 15.09 8.51
N LEU A 129 3.25 16.35 8.20
CA LEU A 129 4.21 17.38 7.86
C LEU A 129 5.13 17.74 9.03
N LYS A 130 4.57 17.91 10.23
CA LYS A 130 5.35 18.18 11.44
C LYS A 130 6.37 17.06 11.68
N ARG A 131 5.89 15.82 11.71
CA ARG A 131 6.72 14.62 11.96
C ARG A 131 7.74 14.37 10.86
N TYR A 132 7.38 14.61 9.60
CA TYR A 132 8.32 14.56 8.49
C TYR A 132 9.40 15.64 8.62
N ASN A 133 9.05 16.85 9.06
CA ASN A 133 10.00 17.95 9.18
C ASN A 133 11.04 17.75 10.30
N GLU A 134 10.67 17.03 11.36
CA GLU A 134 11.56 16.62 12.46
C GLU A 134 12.67 15.65 12.02
N LEU A 135 12.50 14.96 10.88
CA LEU A 135 13.50 14.04 10.36
C LEU A 135 14.76 14.78 9.89
N SER A 136 15.92 14.15 10.11
CA SER A 136 17.20 14.63 9.58
C SER A 136 17.18 14.66 8.04
N LYS A 137 18.08 15.43 7.42
CA LYS A 137 18.21 15.43 5.95
C LYS A 137 18.51 14.05 5.37
N GLU A 138 19.22 13.22 6.13
CA GLU A 138 19.55 11.85 5.74
C GLU A 138 18.32 10.94 5.84
N ASP A 139 17.55 11.04 6.92
CA ASP A 139 16.36 10.21 7.14
C ASP A 139 15.19 10.57 6.22
N LYS A 140 15.15 11.81 5.73
CA LYS A 140 14.20 12.24 4.69
C LYS A 140 14.42 11.55 3.34
N ARG A 141 15.61 10.97 3.09
CA ARG A 141 15.89 10.28 1.83
C ARG A 141 15.12 8.96 1.79
N GLY A 142 14.20 8.86 0.83
CA GLY A 142 13.51 7.60 0.56
C GLY A 142 12.48 7.19 1.61
N VAL A 143 11.93 8.12 2.41
CA VAL A 143 10.85 7.84 3.37
C VAL A 143 9.68 7.14 2.66
N ILE A 144 9.19 6.07 3.26
CA ILE A 144 8.01 5.35 2.81
C ILE A 144 6.85 5.71 3.70
N PHE A 145 5.77 6.21 3.12
CA PHE A 145 4.51 6.37 3.81
C PHE A 145 3.68 5.09 3.73
N THR A 146 2.92 4.78 4.78
CA THR A 146 1.86 3.76 4.79
C THR A 146 0.74 4.11 5.78
N ILE A 147 -0.26 3.25 5.88
CA ILE A 147 -1.35 3.34 6.86
C ILE A 147 -1.25 2.15 7.82
N LYS A 148 -1.47 2.44 9.10
CA LYS A 148 -1.64 1.43 10.15
C LYS A 148 -3.03 1.50 10.76
N ILE A 149 -3.54 0.36 11.17
CA ILE A 149 -4.77 0.24 11.94
C ILE A 149 -4.44 -0.40 13.28
N LYS A 150 -4.75 0.29 14.37
CA LYS A 150 -4.62 -0.18 15.73
C LYS A 150 -5.90 -0.92 16.13
N GLU A 151 -5.75 -2.18 16.49
CA GLU A 151 -6.80 -3.02 17.07
C GLU A 151 -6.38 -3.41 18.50
N GLY A 152 -6.93 -2.70 19.50
CA GLY A 152 -6.46 -2.79 20.89
C GLY A 152 -5.00 -2.37 21.00
N GLU A 153 -4.16 -3.25 21.54
CA GLU A 153 -2.73 -2.97 21.73
C GLU A 153 -1.86 -3.23 20.47
N ARG A 154 -2.44 -3.75 19.39
CA ARG A 154 -1.67 -4.17 18.21
C ARG A 154 -1.83 -3.21 17.04
N ASP A 155 -0.72 -2.71 16.55
CA ASP A 155 -0.62 -2.02 15.26
C ASP A 155 -0.56 -3.07 14.13
N LYS A 156 -1.49 -2.99 13.20
CA LYS A 156 -1.52 -3.80 11.97
C LYS A 156 -1.23 -2.92 10.75
N TYR A 157 -0.45 -3.45 9.82
CA TYR A 157 -0.22 -2.85 8.50
C TYR A 157 -1.25 -3.35 7.49
N LEU A 158 -1.25 -2.76 6.30
CA LEU A 158 -2.15 -3.14 5.21
C LEU A 158 -2.10 -4.65 4.87
N GLY A 159 -0.91 -5.26 4.88
CA GLY A 159 -0.71 -6.68 4.60
C GLY A 159 -1.39 -7.62 5.60
N ASP A 160 -1.70 -7.13 6.80
CA ASP A 160 -2.41 -7.92 7.83
C ASP A 160 -3.93 -8.02 7.55
N PHE A 161 -4.44 -7.30 6.55
CA PHE A 161 -5.87 -7.27 6.19
C PHE A 161 -6.10 -7.91 4.82
N GLU A 162 -6.98 -8.92 4.76
CA GLU A 162 -7.31 -9.66 3.53
C GLU A 162 -7.74 -8.73 2.39
N ILE A 163 -8.62 -7.75 2.66
CA ILE A 163 -9.08 -6.81 1.64
C ILE A 163 -7.93 -6.05 0.96
N PHE A 164 -6.90 -5.65 1.71
CA PHE A 164 -5.76 -4.93 1.15
C PHE A 164 -4.83 -5.86 0.37
N ARG A 165 -4.66 -7.12 0.80
CA ARG A 165 -3.96 -8.15 0.03
C ARG A 165 -4.70 -8.46 -1.29
N GLU A 166 -6.02 -8.60 -1.24
CA GLU A 166 -6.85 -8.77 -2.44
C GLU A 166 -6.72 -7.61 -3.42
N ILE A 167 -6.88 -6.36 -2.94
CA ILE A 167 -6.71 -5.15 -3.76
C ILE A 167 -5.31 -5.15 -4.36
N PHE A 168 -4.28 -5.40 -3.54
CA PHE A 168 -2.90 -5.44 -4.01
C PHE A 168 -2.70 -6.44 -5.14
N LYS A 169 -3.19 -7.68 -4.99
CA LYS A 169 -3.10 -8.71 -6.03
C LYS A 169 -3.85 -8.32 -7.29
N LYS A 170 -5.14 -7.97 -7.17
CA LYS A 170 -6.01 -7.64 -8.30
C LYS A 170 -5.47 -6.43 -9.08
N GLU A 171 -5.14 -5.34 -8.39
CA GLU A 171 -4.63 -4.12 -9.03
C GLU A 171 -3.22 -4.30 -9.62
N SER A 172 -2.38 -5.15 -9.01
CA SER A 172 -1.07 -5.50 -9.54
C SER A 172 -1.17 -6.29 -10.83
N LEU A 173 -2.08 -7.26 -10.88
CA LEU A 173 -2.25 -8.21 -11.98
C LEU A 173 -3.12 -7.69 -13.12
N GLU A 174 -4.20 -6.95 -12.83
CA GLU A 174 -5.12 -6.42 -13.87
C GLU A 174 -4.36 -5.63 -14.95
N LYS A 175 -3.33 -4.88 -14.56
CA LYS A 175 -2.50 -4.16 -15.54
C LYS A 175 -1.46 -5.04 -16.23
N PHE A 176 -1.03 -6.17 -15.65
CA PHE A 176 -0.27 -7.18 -16.41
C PHE A 176 -1.13 -7.81 -17.51
N PHE A 177 -2.39 -8.14 -17.21
CA PHE A 177 -3.31 -8.72 -18.19
C PHE A 177 -3.74 -7.71 -19.26
N ILE A 178 -4.00 -6.45 -18.90
CA ILE A 178 -4.35 -5.39 -19.86
C ILE A 178 -3.17 -5.05 -20.78
N LYS A 179 -1.92 -5.05 -20.27
CA LYS A 179 -0.72 -4.84 -21.09
C LYS A 179 -0.46 -5.98 -22.07
N ASN A 180 -0.93 -7.19 -21.75
CA ASN A 180 -0.86 -8.39 -22.58
C ASN A 180 -2.16 -8.68 -23.36
N LYS A 181 -2.95 -7.66 -23.74
CA LYS A 181 -4.08 -7.76 -24.69
C LYS A 181 -3.65 -8.18 -26.12
N VAL A 182 -2.73 -9.12 -26.27
CA VAL A 182 -2.85 -10.14 -27.31
C VAL A 182 -3.88 -11.11 -26.79
N ALA A 183 -5.15 -10.90 -27.17
CA ALA A 183 -6.15 -11.94 -27.07
C ALA A 183 -5.60 -13.15 -27.82
N SER A 184 -5.14 -14.17 -27.09
CA SER A 184 -4.86 -15.47 -27.68
C SER A 184 -6.22 -16.04 -28.08
N LYS A 185 -6.67 -15.72 -29.30
CA LYS A 185 -7.72 -16.46 -29.98
C LYS A 185 -7.11 -17.82 -30.32
N GLY A 186 -7.19 -18.76 -29.38
CA GLY A 186 -7.07 -20.17 -29.73
C GLY A 186 -8.27 -20.53 -30.59
N LYS A 187 -8.06 -20.66 -31.91
CA LYS A 187 -8.91 -21.54 -32.70
C LYS A 187 -8.37 -22.95 -32.44
N GLY A 188 -9.23 -23.79 -31.88
CA GLY A 188 -9.03 -25.24 -31.89
C GLY A 188 -9.17 -25.82 -33.29
#